data_AF-A0A6P0NDD4-F1
#
_entry.id   AF-A0A6P0NDD4-F1
#
_cell.length_a   1.000
_cell.length_b   1.000
_cell.length_c   1.000
_cell.angle_alpha   90.00
_cell.angle_beta   90.00
_cell.angle_gamma   90.00
#
_symmetry.space_group_name_H-M   'P 1'
#
loop_
_entity.id
_entity.type
_entity.pdbx_description
1 polymer ?
#
loop_
_entity_poly.entity_id
_entity_poly.type
_entity_poly.pdbx_seq_one_letter_code
_entity_poly.pdbx_strand_id
1 'polypeptide(L)'
;MKLRQSFIWGISLGLVALVGITWLIINQDNPLDQLRETKNCQNCNLAGLELSREDLKGANLEKANLAAANLAGANLEKANLVGVNLEGANLENANLKKANLSGANLRRANLKNANLL
;
A
#
# COMPACT_ATOMS: atom_id res chain seq x y z
N MET A 1 -25.73 -1.60 -18.23
CA MET A 1 -26.60 -2.62 -17.60
C MET A 1 -25.77 -3.65 -16.83
N LYS A 2 -25.59 -3.47 -15.52
CA LYS A 2 -25.60 -4.53 -14.48
C LYS A 2 -25.40 -3.89 -13.11
N LEU A 3 -26.39 -4.04 -12.24
CA LEU A 3 -26.30 -3.72 -10.82
C LEU A 3 -25.62 -4.86 -10.06
N ARG A 4 -25.05 -4.55 -8.90
CA ARG A 4 -25.34 -5.27 -7.64
C ARG A 4 -25.04 -4.37 -6.44
N GLN A 5 -26.09 -4.04 -5.69
CA GLN A 5 -26.04 -3.41 -4.37
C GLN A 5 -26.07 -4.49 -3.27
N SER A 6 -26.19 -4.02 -2.02
CA SER A 6 -26.70 -4.73 -0.83
C SER A 6 -25.62 -5.49 -0.02
N PHE A 7 -25.64 -5.50 1.33
CA PHE A 7 -26.80 -5.35 2.24
C PHE A 7 -26.94 -4.00 3.00
N ILE A 8 -26.92 -3.98 4.34
CA ILE A 8 -27.55 -2.93 5.20
C ILE A 8 -26.68 -2.61 6.46
N TRP A 9 -26.98 -1.67 7.37
CA TRP A 9 -28.23 -1.44 8.14
C TRP A 9 -28.49 0.02 8.56
N GLY A 10 -29.77 0.39 8.61
CA GLY A 10 -30.20 1.66 9.20
C GLY A 10 -30.30 1.57 10.73
N ILE A 11 -29.52 2.41 11.43
CA ILE A 11 -29.71 2.71 12.85
C ILE A 11 -29.53 4.22 13.03
N SER A 12 -30.62 4.91 13.38
CA SER A 12 -30.69 6.28 13.94
C SER A 12 -29.98 7.44 13.20
N LEU A 13 -30.75 8.45 12.79
CA LEU A 13 -30.22 9.79 12.49
C LEU A 13 -29.63 10.41 13.78
N GLY A 14 -28.33 10.23 14.00
CA GLY A 14 -27.68 10.74 15.20
C GLY A 14 -26.15 10.87 15.17
N LEU A 15 -25.41 9.91 14.60
CA LEU A 15 -23.94 9.92 14.74
C LEU A 15 -23.10 9.38 13.56
N VAL A 16 -23.68 9.00 12.42
CA VAL A 16 -22.95 8.35 11.31
C VAL A 16 -22.49 9.34 10.22
N ALA A 17 -22.95 10.60 10.27
CA ALA A 17 -22.89 11.55 9.15
C ALA A 17 -21.52 12.20 8.85
N LEU A 18 -20.45 11.92 9.60
CA LEU A 18 -19.12 12.54 9.36
C LEU A 18 -18.05 11.59 8.82
N VAL A 19 -18.18 10.28 9.04
CA VAL A 19 -17.22 9.28 8.52
C VAL A 19 -17.68 8.72 7.17
N GLY A 20 -18.99 8.56 6.95
CA GLY A 20 -19.54 8.06 5.68
C GLY A 20 -19.71 9.10 4.57
N ILE A 21 -19.95 10.38 4.93
CA ILE A 21 -20.24 11.44 3.94
C ILE A 21 -18.93 12.01 3.35
N THR A 22 -17.85 12.04 4.13
CA THR A 22 -16.50 12.38 3.62
C THR A 22 -16.06 11.38 2.54
N TRP A 23 -16.28 10.09 2.75
CA TRP A 23 -16.03 9.02 1.76
C TRP A 23 -16.85 9.11 0.46
N LEU A 24 -18.00 9.79 0.49
CA LEU A 24 -18.87 10.00 -0.68
C LEU A 24 -18.58 11.30 -1.45
N ILE A 25 -17.78 12.21 -0.88
CA ILE A 25 -17.39 13.49 -1.50
C ILE A 25 -15.90 13.47 -1.88
N ILE A 26 -15.07 12.72 -1.16
CA ILE A 26 -13.64 12.54 -1.42
C ILE A 26 -13.43 11.13 -1.99
N ASN A 27 -13.73 10.94 -3.28
CA ASN A 27 -13.37 9.71 -3.95
C ASN A 27 -12.89 9.98 -5.38
N GLN A 28 -11.58 10.21 -5.49
CA GLN A 28 -10.88 10.08 -6.75
C GLN A 28 -9.44 9.63 -6.48
N ASP A 29 -9.23 8.32 -6.58
CA ASP A 29 -7.97 7.68 -6.95
C ASP A 29 -6.74 7.98 -6.05
N ASN A 30 -6.89 7.99 -4.72
CA ASN A 30 -5.73 7.94 -3.83
C ASN A 30 -5.11 6.51 -3.85
N PRO A 31 -3.91 6.32 -4.42
CA PRO A 31 -3.31 4.99 -4.52
C PRO A 31 -2.95 4.39 -3.14
N LEU A 32 -2.81 5.22 -2.10
CA LEU A 32 -2.59 4.75 -0.74
C LEU A 32 -3.82 4.05 -0.14
N ASP A 33 -5.01 4.61 -0.35
CA ASP A 33 -6.24 4.03 0.21
C ASP A 33 -6.60 2.75 -0.54
N GLN A 34 -6.46 2.75 -1.87
CA GLN A 34 -6.54 1.54 -2.69
C GLN A 34 -5.57 0.44 -2.18
N LEU A 35 -4.30 0.78 -1.93
CA LEU A 35 -3.30 -0.17 -1.42
C LEU A 35 -3.67 -0.70 -0.03
N ARG A 36 -4.14 0.16 0.88
CA ARG A 36 -4.50 -0.23 2.25
C ARG A 36 -5.67 -1.20 2.27
N GLU A 37 -6.73 -0.91 1.50
CA GLU A 37 -7.97 -1.70 1.46
C GLU A 37 -7.84 -2.99 0.65
N THR A 38 -7.30 -2.89 -0.58
CA THR A 38 -7.33 -4.01 -1.53
C THR A 38 -6.06 -4.86 -1.52
N LYS A 39 -4.98 -4.35 -0.91
CA LYS A 39 -3.61 -4.87 -1.04
C LYS A 39 -3.15 -4.99 -2.50
N ASN A 40 -3.71 -4.21 -3.43
CA ASN A 40 -3.37 -4.26 -4.85
C ASN A 40 -3.18 -2.85 -5.44
N CYS A 41 -1.95 -2.54 -5.86
CA CYS A 41 -1.59 -1.26 -6.48
C CYS A 41 -0.49 -1.44 -7.55
N GLN A 42 -0.75 -2.29 -8.55
CA GLN A 42 0.16 -2.49 -9.69
C GLN A 42 0.32 -1.20 -10.50
N ASN A 43 1.57 -0.86 -10.86
CA ASN A 43 1.94 0.37 -11.58
C ASN A 43 1.55 1.69 -10.88
N CYS A 44 1.13 1.66 -9.61
CA CYS A 44 0.76 2.87 -8.87
C CYS A 44 1.96 3.79 -8.63
N ASN A 45 1.71 5.11 -8.56
CA ASN A 45 2.69 6.07 -8.06
C ASN A 45 2.52 6.28 -6.55
N LEU A 46 3.48 5.79 -5.78
CA LEU A 46 3.56 5.84 -4.31
C LEU A 46 4.88 6.50 -3.86
N ALA A 47 5.56 7.22 -4.75
CA ALA A 47 6.88 7.80 -4.50
C ALA A 47 6.83 8.90 -3.43
N GLY A 48 7.82 8.90 -2.54
CA GLY A 48 7.91 9.84 -1.42
C GLY A 48 6.83 9.70 -0.35
N LEU A 49 5.95 8.69 -0.42
CA LEU A 49 4.90 8.49 0.59
C LEU A 49 5.45 7.95 1.91
N GLU A 50 4.81 8.35 3.00
CA GLU A 50 4.98 7.78 4.33
C GLU A 50 4.16 6.49 4.45
N LEU A 51 4.87 5.36 4.42
CA LEU A 51 4.35 3.99 4.51
C LEU A 51 4.99 3.23 5.69
N SER A 52 5.56 3.96 6.65
CA SER A 52 6.33 3.37 7.74
C SER A 52 5.40 2.57 8.65
N ARG A 53 5.82 1.34 8.97
CA ARG A 53 5.06 0.34 9.76
C ARG A 53 3.71 -0.10 9.17
N GLU A 54 3.41 0.22 7.91
CA GLU A 54 2.20 -0.28 7.23
C GLU A 54 2.21 -1.81 7.11
N ASP A 55 1.03 -2.43 7.21
CA ASP A 55 0.85 -3.85 6.90
C ASP A 55 0.53 -4.04 5.42
N LEU A 56 1.57 -4.35 4.65
CA LEU A 56 1.55 -4.59 3.20
C LEU A 56 1.80 -6.08 2.88
N LYS A 57 1.50 -6.96 3.84
CA LYS A 57 1.67 -8.42 3.70
C LYS A 57 0.86 -8.96 2.53
N GLY A 58 1.55 -9.66 1.62
CA GLY A 58 0.97 -10.20 0.40
C GLY A 58 0.53 -9.15 -0.63
N ALA A 59 0.88 -7.86 -0.45
CA ALA A 59 0.44 -6.81 -1.34
C ALA A 59 1.02 -6.97 -2.76
N ASN A 60 0.19 -6.69 -3.77
CA ASN A 60 0.59 -6.67 -5.16
C ASN A 60 1.02 -5.25 -5.56
N LEU A 61 2.33 -5.04 -5.65
CA LEU A 61 3.01 -3.78 -5.94
C LEU A 61 3.88 -3.91 -7.21
N GLU A 62 3.53 -4.84 -8.10
CA GLU A 62 4.24 -5.06 -9.37
C GLU A 62 4.38 -3.73 -10.14
N LYS A 63 5.61 -3.39 -10.52
CA LYS A 63 5.97 -2.16 -11.27
C LYS A 63 5.50 -0.85 -10.61
N ALA A 64 5.10 -0.87 -9.34
CA ALA A 64 4.76 0.36 -8.61
C ALA A 64 6.01 1.24 -8.43
N ASN A 65 5.81 2.55 -8.36
CA ASN A 65 6.86 3.51 -8.08
C ASN A 65 6.84 3.87 -6.59
N LEU A 66 7.80 3.36 -5.82
CA LEU A 66 8.05 3.62 -4.40
C LEU A 66 9.38 4.38 -4.19
N ALA A 67 9.88 5.08 -5.21
CA ALA A 67 11.10 5.86 -5.10
C ALA A 67 11.02 6.88 -3.96
N ALA A 68 12.08 6.95 -3.15
CA ALA A 68 12.17 7.77 -1.93
C ALA A 68 11.03 7.58 -0.90
N ALA A 69 10.18 6.54 -1.01
CA ALA A 69 9.14 6.28 -0.03
C ALA A 69 9.74 5.81 1.32
N ASN A 70 9.10 6.16 2.43
CA ASN A 70 9.49 5.71 3.75
C ASN A 70 8.71 4.45 4.13
N LEU A 71 9.33 3.29 4.01
CA LEU A 71 8.81 1.96 4.35
C LEU A 71 9.45 1.41 5.64
N ALA A 72 10.00 2.27 6.51
CA ALA A 72 10.68 1.85 7.73
C ALA A 72 9.76 1.00 8.63
N GLY A 73 10.20 -0.22 8.95
CA GLY A 73 9.43 -1.19 9.73
C GLY A 73 8.15 -1.72 9.05
N ALA A 74 7.92 -1.44 7.76
CA ALA A 74 6.74 -1.93 7.04
C ALA A 74 6.79 -3.46 6.90
N ASN A 75 5.61 -4.10 6.92
CA ASN A 75 5.47 -5.54 6.75
C ASN A 75 5.15 -5.86 5.28
N LEU A 76 6.17 -6.25 4.51
CA LEU A 76 6.08 -6.64 3.10
C LEU A 76 6.19 -8.18 2.93
N GLU A 77 5.90 -8.98 3.97
CA GLU A 77 5.98 -10.45 3.90
C GLU A 77 5.15 -10.98 2.72
N LYS A 78 5.73 -11.79 1.84
CA LYS A 78 5.09 -12.34 0.62
C LYS A 78 4.58 -11.31 -0.39
N ALA A 79 4.95 -10.02 -0.29
CA ALA A 79 4.53 -9.02 -1.26
C ALA A 79 5.09 -9.32 -2.66
N ASN A 80 4.29 -9.04 -3.70
CA ASN A 80 4.76 -9.07 -5.08
C ASN A 80 5.35 -7.70 -5.43
N LEU A 81 6.68 -7.64 -5.53
CA LEU A 81 7.48 -6.43 -5.78
C LEU A 81 8.24 -6.54 -7.13
N VAL A 82 7.72 -7.35 -8.06
CA VAL A 82 8.35 -7.56 -9.38
C VAL A 82 8.43 -6.25 -10.15
N GLY A 83 9.63 -5.88 -10.58
CA GLY A 83 9.89 -4.64 -11.32
C GLY A 83 9.60 -3.34 -10.55
N VAL A 84 9.40 -3.39 -9.22
CA VAL A 84 9.10 -2.20 -8.41
C VAL A 84 10.28 -1.22 -8.41
N ASN A 85 10.00 0.09 -8.42
CA ASN A 85 11.04 1.10 -8.24
C ASN A 85 11.14 1.50 -6.77
N LEU A 86 12.23 1.15 -6.09
CA LEU A 86 12.52 1.48 -4.69
C LEU A 86 13.77 2.39 -4.57
N GLU A 87 14.13 3.13 -5.62
CA GLU A 87 15.33 3.97 -5.61
C GLU A 87 15.28 5.02 -4.50
N GLY A 88 16.28 4.99 -3.61
CA GLY A 88 16.35 5.87 -2.43
C GLY A 88 15.31 5.60 -1.34
N ALA A 89 14.50 4.54 -1.43
CA ALA A 89 13.47 4.23 -0.43
C ALA A 89 14.09 3.81 0.91
N ASN A 90 13.42 4.15 2.02
CA ASN A 90 13.85 3.74 3.34
C ASN A 90 13.14 2.45 3.77
N LEU A 91 13.85 1.32 3.83
CA LEU A 91 13.35 0.00 4.22
C LEU A 91 13.94 -0.45 5.58
N GLU A 92 14.41 0.49 6.41
CA GLU A 92 15.05 0.14 7.68
C GLU A 92 14.11 -0.64 8.61
N ASN A 93 14.57 -1.81 9.09
CA ASN A 93 13.80 -2.79 9.85
C ASN A 93 12.55 -3.37 9.14
N ALA A 94 12.36 -3.17 7.82
CA ALA A 94 11.20 -3.70 7.10
C ALA A 94 11.24 -5.25 6.98
N ASN A 95 10.07 -5.89 7.01
CA ASN A 95 9.96 -7.34 6.85
C ASN A 95 9.69 -7.71 5.39
N LEU A 96 10.69 -8.18 4.66
CA LEU A 96 10.63 -8.59 3.25
C LEU A 96 10.59 -10.12 3.07
N LYS A 97 10.35 -10.89 4.14
CA LYS A 97 10.32 -12.35 4.13
C LYS A 97 9.43 -12.90 3.00
N LYS A 98 10.01 -13.70 2.11
CA LYS A 98 9.34 -14.32 0.96
C LYS A 98 8.74 -13.33 -0.06
N ALA A 99 9.10 -12.05 -0.01
CA ALA A 99 8.69 -11.07 -1.02
C ALA A 99 9.38 -11.35 -2.36
N ASN A 100 8.66 -11.16 -3.47
CA ASN A 100 9.22 -11.35 -4.82
C ASN A 100 9.80 -10.03 -5.34
N LEU A 101 11.11 -9.85 -5.19
CA LEU A 101 11.86 -8.66 -5.63
C LEU A 101 12.44 -8.78 -7.05
N SER A 102 11.95 -9.70 -7.90
CA SER A 102 12.53 -9.94 -9.23
C SER A 102 12.49 -8.69 -10.11
N GLY A 103 13.66 -8.17 -10.48
CA GLY A 103 13.78 -6.95 -11.29
C GLY A 103 13.53 -5.63 -10.54
N ALA A 104 13.42 -5.64 -9.21
CA ALA A 104 13.25 -4.42 -8.42
C ALA A 104 14.48 -3.49 -8.49
N ASN A 105 14.26 -2.18 -8.65
CA ASN A 105 15.32 -1.17 -8.55
C ASN A 105 15.53 -0.77 -7.08
N LEU A 106 16.58 -1.30 -6.44
CA LEU A 106 16.96 -1.00 -5.05
C LEU A 106 18.14 -0.02 -4.93
N ARG A 107 18.47 0.72 -6.00
CA ARG A 107 19.58 1.70 -5.97
C ARG A 107 19.40 2.69 -4.82
N ARG A 108 20.43 2.88 -3.99
CA ARG A 108 20.43 3.79 -2.83
C ARG A 108 19.35 3.51 -1.76
N ALA A 109 18.63 2.38 -1.82
CA ALA A 109 17.65 2.04 -0.80
C ALA A 109 18.33 1.70 0.54
N ASN A 110 17.77 2.17 1.66
CA ASN A 110 18.26 1.84 3.00
C ASN A 110 17.66 0.49 3.47
N LEU A 111 18.42 -0.60 3.34
CA LEU A 111 18.00 -1.95 3.75
C LEU A 111 18.53 -2.36 5.14
N LYS A 112 18.98 -1.41 5.97
CA LYS A 112 19.51 -1.69 7.31
C LYS A 112 18.51 -2.50 8.14
N ASN A 113 18.94 -3.64 8.68
CA ASN A 113 18.10 -4.58 9.45
C ASN A 113 16.85 -5.12 8.72
N ALA A 114 16.72 -4.94 7.40
CA ALA A 114 15.58 -5.48 6.67
C ALA A 114 15.62 -7.03 6.64
N ASN A 115 14.48 -7.67 6.90
CA ASN A 115 14.41 -9.12 7.04
C ASN A 115 14.07 -9.79 5.70
N LEU A 116 15.05 -10.42 5.06
CA LEU A 116 14.92 -11.06 3.74
C LEU A 116 14.75 -12.59 3.79
N LEU A 117 14.90 -13.23 4.95
CA LEU A 117 15.03 -14.69 5.13
C LEU A 117 13.81 -15.35 5.78
#